data_AF-A0A2T7PI91-F1
#
_entry.id   AF-A0A2T7PI91-F1
#
_cell.length_a   1.000
_cell.length_b   1.000
_cell.length_c   1.000
_cell.angle_alpha   90.00
_cell.angle_beta   90.00
_cell.angle_gamma   90.00
#
_symmetry.space_group_name_H-M   'P 1'
#
loop_
_entity.id
_entity.type
_entity.pdbx_description
1 polymer ?
#
loop_
_entity_poly.entity_id
_entity_poly.type
_entity_poly.pdbx_seq_one_letter_code
_entity_poly.pdbx_strand_id
1 'polypeptide(L)'
;MTILAEEAAKRPCLSFFQTGNCNFGDGCRFSHLTEERKQHLEAECLRKKHEKRKGPSEGPGSSLAVGFLEDWLAKRSEAPEKNPTKKHLFPSYRLPQILENIPHIPPSLLPPTREDFENLPRLEWG
;
A
#
# COMPACT_ATOMS: atom_id res chain seq x y z
N MET A 1 -6.99 -2.32 -9.18
CA MET A 1 -7.21 -2.40 -10.64
C MET A 1 -7.22 -0.98 -11.23
N THR A 2 -6.15 -0.21 -11.00
CA THR A 2 -6.09 1.24 -11.36
C THR A 2 -4.75 1.56 -12.02
N ILE A 3 -3.65 1.03 -11.47
CA ILE A 3 -2.28 1.19 -12.00
C ILE A 3 -2.15 0.74 -13.47
N LEU A 4 -2.82 -0.35 -13.86
CA LEU A 4 -2.74 -0.89 -15.23
C LEU A 4 -3.55 -0.08 -16.24
N ALA A 5 -4.64 0.57 -15.79
CA ALA A 5 -5.44 1.47 -16.63
C ALA A 5 -4.72 2.81 -16.83
N GLU A 6 -4.04 3.30 -15.79
CA GLU A 6 -3.24 4.52 -15.86
C GLU A 6 -2.03 4.35 -16.80
N GLU A 7 -1.34 3.22 -16.74
CA GLU A 7 -0.26 2.91 -17.68
C GLU A 7 -0.77 2.75 -19.12
N ALA A 8 -1.95 2.14 -19.32
CA ALA A 8 -2.55 1.99 -20.65
C ALA A 8 -3.04 3.30 -21.28
N ALA A 9 -3.30 4.33 -20.46
CA ALA A 9 -3.69 5.67 -20.92
C ALA A 9 -2.48 6.54 -21.31
N LYS A 10 -1.25 6.14 -20.97
CA LYS A 10 -0.05 6.88 -21.38
C LYS A 10 0.15 6.74 -22.88
N ARG A 11 0.49 7.86 -23.53
CA ARG A 11 0.87 7.87 -24.95
C ARG A 11 2.14 7.03 -25.14
N PRO A 12 2.29 6.28 -26.24
CA PRO A 12 3.49 5.50 -26.50
C PRO A 12 4.69 6.41 -26.75
N CYS A 13 5.86 6.01 -26.28
CA CYS A 13 7.11 6.72 -26.52
C CYS A 13 7.55 6.53 -27.97
N LEU A 14 7.49 7.60 -28.78
CA LEU A 14 7.85 7.54 -30.21
C LEU A 14 9.32 7.17 -30.42
N SER A 15 10.25 7.69 -29.61
CA SER A 15 11.68 7.38 -29.72
C SER A 15 11.96 5.90 -29.44
N PHE A 16 11.32 5.34 -28.41
CA PHE A 16 11.43 3.91 -28.12
C PHE A 16 10.77 3.06 -29.22
N PHE A 17 9.61 3.47 -29.71
CA PHE A 17 8.88 2.71 -30.73
C PHE A 17 9.55 2.73 -32.11
N GLN A 18 10.16 3.86 -32.50
CA GLN A 18 10.82 4.01 -33.80
C GLN A 18 12.26 3.50 -33.80
N THR A 19 13.00 3.74 -32.71
CA THR A 19 14.46 3.49 -32.65
C THR A 19 14.82 2.32 -31.74
N GLY A 20 13.87 1.80 -30.94
CA GLY A 20 14.13 0.77 -29.93
C GLY A 20 14.88 1.27 -28.71
N ASN A 21 15.25 2.56 -28.66
CA ASN A 21 16.03 3.15 -27.58
C ASN A 21 15.45 4.51 -27.17
N CYS A 22 15.31 4.72 -25.85
CA CYS A 22 14.81 5.97 -25.29
C CYS A 22 15.86 6.61 -24.40
N ASN A 23 16.17 7.88 -24.66
CA ASN A 23 17.17 8.65 -23.89
C ASN A 23 16.74 8.89 -22.42
N PHE A 24 15.44 8.75 -22.12
CA PHE A 24 14.89 8.93 -20.77
C PHE A 24 14.91 7.65 -19.93
N GLY A 25 15.27 6.50 -20.52
CA GLY A 25 15.29 5.21 -19.82
C GLY A 25 13.99 4.90 -19.08
N ASP A 26 14.10 4.43 -17.84
CA ASP A 26 12.96 4.08 -16.98
C ASP A 26 12.19 5.31 -16.43
N GLY A 27 12.76 6.51 -16.55
CA GLY A 27 12.11 7.76 -16.18
C GLY A 27 11.20 8.34 -17.28
N CYS A 28 10.95 7.61 -18.36
CA CYS A 28 10.14 8.12 -19.46
C CYS A 28 8.68 8.34 -19.04
N ARG A 29 8.14 9.52 -19.35
CA ARG A 29 6.73 9.87 -19.09
C ARG A 29 5.75 9.18 -20.05
N PHE A 30 6.27 8.55 -21.09
CA PHE A 30 5.52 7.85 -22.15
C PHE A 30 5.71 6.35 -22.03
N SER A 31 4.74 5.56 -22.48
CA SER A 31 4.83 4.11 -22.33
C SER A 31 5.86 3.50 -23.27
N HIS A 32 6.72 2.64 -22.73
CA HIS A 32 7.64 1.78 -23.48
C HIS A 32 7.03 0.40 -23.79
N LEU A 33 5.76 0.19 -23.43
CA LEU A 33 5.07 -1.05 -23.76
C LEU A 33 4.72 -1.05 -25.24
N THR A 34 5.22 -2.05 -25.98
CA THR A 34 4.75 -2.31 -27.34
C THR A 34 3.31 -2.83 -27.31
N GLU A 35 2.58 -2.60 -28.40
CA GLU A 35 1.18 -3.02 -28.53
C GLU A 35 1.03 -4.54 -28.32
N GLU A 36 1.96 -5.34 -28.86
CA GLU A 36 1.99 -6.79 -28.68
C GLU A 36 2.17 -7.18 -27.21
N ARG A 37 3.06 -6.47 -26.49
CA ARG A 37 3.31 -6.71 -25.06
C ARG A 37 2.09 -6.34 -24.22
N LYS A 38 1.40 -5.25 -24.57
CA LYS A 38 0.16 -4.82 -23.93
C LYS A 38 -0.94 -5.87 -24.11
N GLN A 39 -1.16 -6.34 -25.34
CA GLN A 39 -2.16 -7.37 -25.64
C GLN A 39 -1.89 -8.69 -24.92
N HIS A 40 -0.62 -9.12 -24.84
CA HIS A 40 -0.24 -10.31 -24.07
C HIS A 40 -0.61 -10.14 -22.58
N LEU A 41 -0.22 -9.02 -21.96
CA LEU A 41 -0.56 -8.74 -20.55
C LEU A 41 -2.07 -8.71 -20.30
N GLU A 42 -2.84 -8.13 -21.22
CA GLU A 42 -4.30 -8.11 -21.16
C GLU A 42 -4.88 -9.54 -21.23
N ALA A 43 -4.40 -10.36 -22.16
CA ALA A 43 -4.80 -11.75 -22.29
C ALA A 43 -4.48 -12.57 -21.02
N GLU A 44 -3.31 -12.36 -20.41
CA GLU A 44 -2.94 -13.01 -19.16
C GLU A 44 -3.85 -12.59 -17.99
N CYS A 45 -4.18 -11.31 -17.90
CA CYS A 45 -5.12 -10.80 -16.90
C CYS A 45 -6.52 -11.39 -17.09
N LEU A 46 -7.00 -11.51 -18.32
CA LEU A 46 -8.28 -12.14 -18.63
C LEU A 46 -8.29 -13.63 -18.28
N ARG A 47 -7.21 -14.36 -18.62
CA ARG A 47 -7.03 -15.78 -18.26
C ARG A 47 -7.11 -16.00 -16.75
N LYS A 48 -6.35 -15.22 -15.96
CA LYS A 48 -6.35 -15.30 -14.49
C LYS A 48 -7.71 -14.96 -13.88
N LYS A 49 -8.46 -14.01 -14.46
CA LYS A 49 -9.84 -13.71 -14.04
C LYS A 49 -10.77 -14.91 -14.24
N HIS A 50 -10.65 -15.63 -15.35
CA HIS A 50 -11.51 -16.80 -15.64
C HIS A 50 -11.18 -18.00 -14.75
N GLU A 51 -9.89 -18.23 -14.46
CA GLU A 51 -9.47 -19.29 -13.54
C GLU A 51 -9.97 -19.04 -12.10
N LYS A 52 -9.90 -17.80 -11.63
CA LYS A 52 -10.44 -17.41 -10.31
C LYS A 52 -11.96 -17.59 -10.20
N ARG A 53 -12.69 -17.56 -11.32
CA ARG A 53 -14.14 -17.83 -11.38
C ARG A 53 -14.49 -19.32 -11.47
N LYS A 54 -13.54 -20.20 -11.75
CA LYS A 54 -13.73 -21.67 -11.80
C LYS A 54 -13.45 -22.39 -10.48
N GLY A 55 -13.03 -21.68 -9.43
CA GLY A 55 -13.10 -22.21 -8.06
C GLY A 55 -14.57 -22.37 -7.61
N PRO A 56 -14.86 -23.23 -6.61
CA PRO A 56 -16.24 -23.46 -6.16
C PRO A 56 -16.92 -22.14 -5.81
N SER A 57 -17.96 -21.80 -6.57
CA SER A 57 -18.83 -20.65 -6.35
C SER A 57 -19.86 -21.00 -5.29
N GLU A 58 -19.56 -20.73 -4.02
CA GLU A 58 -20.55 -20.50 -2.98
C GLU A 58 -20.26 -19.11 -2.40
N GLY A 59 -20.95 -18.10 -2.93
CA GLY A 59 -20.81 -16.72 -2.50
C GLY A 59 -21.76 -15.82 -3.28
N PRO A 60 -22.92 -15.44 -2.72
CA PRO A 60 -23.92 -14.66 -3.42
C PRO A 60 -23.41 -13.25 -3.70
N GLY A 61 -23.78 -12.74 -4.87
CA GLY A 61 -23.33 -11.46 -5.39
C GLY A 61 -23.75 -10.27 -4.53
N SER A 62 -22.83 -9.30 -4.45
CA SER A 62 -23.07 -7.88 -4.70
C SER A 62 -24.29 -7.19 -4.07
N SER A 63 -24.66 -7.53 -2.84
CA SER A 63 -25.44 -6.62 -2.01
C SER A 63 -24.98 -6.73 -0.55
N LEU A 64 -24.43 -5.63 -0.03
CA LEU A 64 -24.02 -5.40 1.36
C LEU A 64 -22.73 -6.10 1.81
N ALA A 65 -21.58 -5.51 1.44
CA ALA A 65 -20.25 -5.86 1.94
C ALA A 65 -20.03 -5.43 3.42
N VAL A 66 -21.02 -5.64 4.28
CA VAL A 66 -20.91 -5.42 5.73
C VAL A 66 -20.50 -6.74 6.41
N GLY A 67 -21.15 -7.85 6.02
CA GLY A 67 -20.87 -9.17 6.59
C GLY A 67 -19.47 -9.73 6.30
N PHE A 68 -18.89 -9.44 5.13
CA PHE A 68 -17.52 -9.91 4.81
C PHE A 68 -16.46 -9.24 5.69
N LEU A 69 -16.64 -7.95 6.02
CA LEU A 69 -15.73 -7.25 6.91
C LEU A 69 -15.88 -7.75 8.35
N GLU A 70 -17.11 -8.00 8.79
CA GLU A 70 -17.42 -8.52 10.13
C GLU A 70 -16.88 -9.95 10.34
N ASP A 71 -17.08 -10.84 9.37
CA ASP A 71 -16.57 -12.22 9.41
C ASP A 71 -15.04 -12.25 9.39
N TRP A 72 -14.42 -11.38 8.58
CA TRP A 72 -12.97 -11.20 8.56
C TRP A 72 -12.43 -10.64 9.89
N LEU A 73 -13.12 -9.68 10.50
CA LEU A 73 -12.74 -9.10 11.81
C LEU A 73 -12.85 -10.15 12.91
N ALA A 74 -13.92 -10.94 12.93
CA ALA A 74 -14.13 -12.02 13.88
C ALA A 74 -13.01 -13.07 13.80
N LYS A 75 -12.67 -13.50 12.58
CA LYS A 75 -11.59 -14.47 12.32
C LYS A 75 -10.24 -13.99 12.84
N ARG A 76 -10.00 -12.68 12.82
CA ARG A 76 -8.75 -12.05 13.28
C ARG A 76 -8.72 -11.83 14.79
N SER A 77 -9.87 -11.60 15.42
CA SER A 77 -9.98 -11.47 16.88
C SER A 77 -9.86 -12.81 17.61
N GLU A 78 -10.22 -13.92 16.97
CA GLU A 78 -10.10 -15.27 17.52
C GLU A 78 -8.73 -15.91 17.30
N ALA A 79 -7.82 -15.24 16.58
CA ALA A 79 -6.46 -15.72 16.41
C ALA A 79 -5.77 -15.76 17.79
N PRO A 80 -5.24 -16.92 18.23
CA PRO A 80 -4.56 -17.01 19.52
C PRO A 80 -3.40 -16.03 19.53
N GLU A 81 -3.39 -15.14 20.53
CA GLU A 81 -2.34 -14.14 20.71
C GLU A 81 -1.00 -14.82 20.96
N LYS A 82 -0.25 -15.08 19.88
CA LYS A 82 1.13 -15.58 19.98
C LYS A 82 2.12 -14.51 20.42
N ASN A 83 1.66 -13.35 20.89
CA ASN A 83 2.53 -12.27 21.35
C ASN A 83 2.05 -11.73 22.71
N PRO A 84 2.70 -12.10 23.83
CA PRO A 84 2.28 -11.72 25.19
C PRO A 84 2.60 -10.26 25.54
N THR A 85 2.60 -9.34 24.56
CA THR A 85 3.07 -7.96 24.76
C THR A 85 2.01 -6.92 24.42
N LYS A 86 0.78 -7.10 24.91
CA LYS A 86 -0.21 -6.03 25.08
C LYS A 86 0.19 -5.03 26.19
N LYS A 87 1.37 -4.41 26.08
CA LYS A 87 1.83 -3.41 27.08
C LYS A 87 2.45 -2.15 26.50
N HIS A 88 2.67 -2.06 25.21
CA HIS A 88 3.15 -0.81 24.62
C HIS A 88 2.27 -0.42 23.43
N LEU A 89 1.17 0.29 23.72
CA LEU A 89 0.45 1.08 22.71
C LEU A 89 1.30 2.24 22.16
N PHE A 90 2.51 2.43 22.70
CA PHE A 90 3.42 3.50 22.32
C PHE A 90 4.77 2.89 21.93
N PRO A 91 5.33 3.23 20.75
CA PRO A 91 6.67 2.82 20.39
C PRO A 91 7.64 3.34 21.46
N SER A 92 8.41 2.47 22.09
CA SER A 92 9.45 2.87 23.04
C SER A 92 10.59 3.51 22.24
N TYR A 93 10.56 4.83 22.10
CA TYR A 93 11.67 5.55 21.49
C TYR A 93 12.76 5.76 22.54
N ARG A 94 13.97 5.25 22.27
CA ARG A 94 15.16 5.57 23.05
C ARG A 94 15.96 6.61 22.29
N LEU A 95 16.25 7.73 22.93
CA LEU A 95 17.09 8.77 22.36
C LEU A 95 18.52 8.23 22.18
N PRO A 96 19.20 8.51 21.05
CA PRO A 96 20.61 8.13 20.89
C PRO A 96 21.49 8.70 22.03
N GLN A 97 22.45 7.90 22.52
CA GLN A 97 23.32 8.25 23.65
C GLN A 97 24.04 9.60 23.50
N ILE A 98 24.38 9.99 22.27
CA ILE A 98 25.02 11.28 21.99
C ILE A 98 24.15 12.47 22.37
N LEU A 99 22.82 12.33 22.22
CA LEU A 99 21.87 13.38 22.57
C LEU A 99 21.58 13.37 24.07
N GLU A 100 21.56 12.19 24.72
CA GLU A 100 21.40 12.06 26.18
C GLU A 100 22.50 12.82 26.96
N ASN A 101 23.70 12.95 26.38
CA ASN A 101 24.86 13.59 27.00
C ASN A 101 24.96 15.11 26.75
N ILE A 102 24.02 15.71 26.01
CA ILE A 102 24.01 17.14 25.75
C ILE A 102 23.26 17.85 26.89
N PRO A 103 23.90 18.78 27.63
CA PRO A 103 23.17 19.58 28.59
C PRO A 103 22.14 20.47 27.86
N HIS A 104 20.87 20.36 28.28
CA HIS A 104 19.77 21.20 27.80
C HIS A 104 19.35 20.95 26.33
N ILE A 105 19.01 19.70 26.00
CA ILE A 105 18.44 19.31 24.71
C ILE A 105 17.19 20.17 24.41
N PRO A 106 17.09 20.83 23.24
CA PRO A 106 15.91 21.61 22.89
C PRO A 106 14.68 20.71 22.76
N PRO A 107 13.48 21.19 23.13
CA PRO A 107 12.25 20.38 23.18
C PRO A 107 11.88 19.74 21.84
N SER A 108 12.25 20.35 20.71
CA SER A 108 12.03 19.80 19.36
C SER A 108 12.80 18.50 19.06
N LEU A 109 13.83 18.18 19.86
CA LEU A 109 14.62 16.95 19.74
C LEU A 109 14.20 15.87 20.75
N LEU A 110 13.24 16.18 21.63
CA LEU A 110 12.69 15.19 22.55
C LEU A 110 11.61 14.37 21.83
N PRO A 111 11.61 13.04 22.01
CA PRO A 111 10.52 12.23 21.49
C PRO A 111 9.20 12.64 22.16
N PRO A 112 8.07 12.57 21.44
CA PRO A 112 6.76 12.81 22.03
C PRO A 112 6.53 11.81 23.17
N THR A 113 6.13 12.36 24.31
CA THR A 113 5.75 11.60 25.49
C THR A 113 4.39 10.95 25.29
N ARG A 114 4.04 10.03 26.21
CA ARG A 114 2.72 9.42 26.22
C ARG A 114 1.59 10.47 26.32
N GLU A 115 1.81 11.49 27.14
CA GLU A 115 0.84 12.56 27.38
C GLU A 115 0.62 13.41 26.11
N ASP A 116 1.65 13.58 25.29
CA ASP A 116 1.54 14.31 24.02
C ASP A 116 0.57 13.61 23.06
N PHE A 117 0.58 12.27 23.01
CA PHE A 117 -0.35 11.49 22.19
C PHE A 117 -1.78 11.52 22.73
N GLU A 118 -1.96 11.52 24.05
CA GLU A 118 -3.28 11.59 24.69
C GLU A 118 -3.95 12.96 24.52
N ASN A 119 -3.15 14.02 24.34
CA ASN A 119 -3.61 15.40 24.19
C ASN A 119 -3.65 15.92 22.73
N LEU A 120 -3.46 15.05 21.72
CA LEU A 120 -3.53 15.49 20.33
C LEU A 120 -4.93 15.99 19.98
N PRO A 121 -5.05 17.18 19.36
CA PRO A 121 -6.34 17.64 18.87
C PRO A 121 -6.87 16.63 17.85
N ARG A 122 -8.17 16.36 17.92
CA ARG A 122 -8.83 15.49 16.96
C ARG A 122 -8.69 16.10 15.56
N LEU A 123 -7.82 15.51 14.74
CA LEU A 123 -7.54 15.98 13.40
C LEU A 123 -8.69 15.56 12.47
N GLU A 124 -9.54 16.52 12.12
CA GLU A 124 -10.52 16.35 11.06
C GLU A 124 -9.85 16.71 9.73
N TRP A 125 -9.79 15.74 8.81
CA TRP A 125 -9.29 15.96 7.46
C TRP A 125 -10.43 16.59 6.64
N GLY A 126 -10.25 17.86 6.23
CA GLY A 126 -11.16 18.60 5.36
C GLY A 126 -10.60 18.83 3.98
#